data_AF-A0A4R2FL89-F1
#
_entry.id   AF-A0A4R2FL89-F1
#
_cell.length_a   1.000
_cell.length_b   1.000
_cell.length_c   1.000
_cell.angle_alpha   90.00
_cell.angle_beta   90.00
_cell.angle_gamma   90.00
#
_symmetry.space_group_name_H-M   'P 1'
#
loop_
_entity.id
_entity.type
_entity.pdbx_description
1 polymer ?
#
loop_
_entity_poly.entity_id
_entity_poly.type
_entity_poly.pdbx_seq_one_letter_code
_entity_poly.pdbx_strand_id
1 'polypeptide(L)' 'MGWHLWLTALGIVLLFEGLGPLLFPNRWRQYLQQIAAMPASSMQRLGAALVLAGAAILIIFS' A
#
# COMPACT_ATOMS: atom_id res chain seq x y z
N MET A 1 -14.57 -11.06 -20.70
CA MET A 1 -14.58 -9.66 -20.17
C MET A 1 -13.82 -9.65 -18.85
N GLY A 2 -12.51 -9.36 -18.83
CA GLY A 2 -11.77 -9.49 -17.55
C GLY A 2 -10.44 -8.73 -17.43
N TRP A 3 -9.67 -8.56 -18.50
CA TRP A 3 -8.34 -7.94 -18.39
C TRP A 3 -8.37 -6.43 -18.07
N HIS A 4 -9.43 -5.74 -18.49
CA HIS A 4 -9.59 -4.30 -18.24
C HIS A 4 -9.83 -3.98 -16.76
N LEU A 5 -10.49 -4.88 -16.01
CA LEU A 5 -10.73 -4.70 -14.57
C LEU A 5 -9.42 -4.75 -13.79
N TRP A 6 -8.57 -5.73 -14.09
CA TRP A 6 -7.23 -5.84 -13.49
C TRP A 6 -6.35 -4.62 -13.81
N LEU A 7 -6.36 -4.16 -15.07
CA LEU A 7 -5.64 -2.95 -15.47
C LEU A 7 -6.16 -1.69 -14.78
N THR A 8 -7.47 -1.58 -14.60
CA THR A 8 -8.08 -0.42 -13.92
C THR A 8 -7.77 -0.43 -12.43
N ALA A 9 -7.87 -1.58 -11.77
CA ALA A 9 -7.51 -1.74 -10.36
C ALA A 9 -6.02 -1.39 -10.13
N LEU A 10 -5.13 -1.87 -11.01
CA LEU A 10 -3.71 -1.52 -10.96
C LEU A 10 -3.47 -0.02 -11.20
N GLY A 11 -4.19 0.58 -12.15
CA GLY A 11 -4.12 2.03 -12.40
C GLY A 11 -4.53 2.87 -11.18
N ILE A 12 -5.60 2.47 -10.48
CA ILE A 12 -6.06 3.13 -9.26
C ILE A 12 -5.01 3.00 -8.15
N VAL A 13 -4.48 1.80 -7.92
CA VAL A 13 -3.42 1.57 -6.91
C VAL A 13 -2.21 2.43 -7.20
N LEU A 14 -1.73 2.48 -8.45
CA LEU A 14 -0.60 3.33 -8.83
C LEU A 14 -0.88 4.82 -8.65
N LEU A 15 -2.11 5.27 -8.90
CA LEU A 15 -2.50 6.65 -8.68
C LEU A 15 -2.36 6.99 -7.18
N PHE A 16 -2.95 6.17 -6.29
CA PHE A 16 -2.86 6.38 -4.85
C PHE A 16 -1.44 6.27 -4.31
N GLU A 17 -0.66 5.28 -4.77
CA GLU A 17 0.73 5.09 -4.36
C GLU A 17 1.63 6.25 -4.82
N GLY A 18 1.38 6.80 -6.02
CA GLY A 18 2.12 7.91 -6.61
C GLY A 18 1.72 9.29 -6.09
N LEU A 19 0.50 9.44 -5.54
CA LEU A 19 0.02 10.72 -5.01
C LEU A 19 0.83 11.21 -3.80
N GLY A 20 1.24 10.31 -2.91
CA GLY A 20 2.07 10.62 -1.74
C GLY A 20 3.38 11.36 -2.10
N PRO A 21 4.25 10.77 -2.95
CA PRO A 21 5.49 11.41 -3.36
C PRO A 21 5.28 12.64 -4.25
N LEU A 22 4.22 12.67 -5.07
CA LEU A 22 3.96 13.78 -6.01
C LEU A 22 3.42 15.04 -5.31
N LEU A 23 2.52 14.89 -4.35
CA LEU A 23 1.93 16.03 -3.62
C LEU A 23 2.81 16.53 -2.48
N PHE A 24 3.47 15.63 -1.74
CA PHE A 24 4.21 15.99 -0.52
C PHE A 24 5.59 15.30 -0.42
N PRO A 25 6.53 15.59 -1.32
CA PRO A 25 7.81 14.88 -1.41
C PRO A 25 8.67 14.94 -0.14
N ASN A 26 8.65 16.06 0.60
CA ASN A 26 9.45 16.20 1.83
C ASN A 26 8.85 15.41 3.00
N ARG A 27 7.53 15.48 3.19
CA ARG A 27 6.86 14.73 4.27
C ARG A 27 6.88 13.24 3.99
N TRP A 28 6.68 12.84 2.73
CA TRP A 28 6.76 11.45 2.31
C TRP A 28 8.15 10.86 2.60
N ARG A 29 9.23 11.58 2.27
CA ARG A 29 10.59 11.15 2.61
C ARG A 29 10.81 10.99 4.11
N GLN A 30 10.35 11.93 4.93
CA GLN A 30 10.45 11.83 6.39
C GLN A 30 9.67 10.64 6.94
N TYR A 31 8.48 10.37 6.41
CA TYR A 31 7.67 9.21 6.79
C TYR A 31 8.38 7.88 6.45
N LEU A 32 8.93 7.76 5.23
CA LEU A 32 9.69 6.59 4.83
C LEU A 32 10.94 6.38 5.69
N GLN A 33 11.63 7.45 6.08
CA GLN A 33 12.78 7.36 7.00
C GLN A 33 12.38 6.85 8.38
N GLN A 34 11.22 7.26 8.90
CA GLN A 34 10.70 6.75 10.16
C GLN A 34 10.37 5.26 10.07
N ILE A 35 9.74 4.82 8.97
CA ILE A 35 9.47 3.39 8.73
C ILE A 35 10.77 2.60 8.61
N ALA A 36 11.74 3.11 7.87
CA ALA A 36 13.03 2.45 7.69
C ALA A 36 13.84 2.35 8.99
N ALA A 37 13.63 3.27 9.93
CA ALA A 37 14.24 3.23 11.25
C ALA A 37 13.54 2.25 12.23
N MET A 38 12.35 1.73 11.88
CA MET A 38 11.66 0.77 12.73
C MET A 38 12.38 -0.59 12.74
N PRO A 39 12.29 -1.36 13.85
CA PRO A 39 12.80 -2.73 13.88
C PRO A 39 12.12 -3.59 12.83
N ALA A 40 12.88 -4.50 12.19
CA ALA A 40 12.37 -5.39 11.15
C ALA A 40 11.14 -6.20 11.60
N SER A 41 11.06 -6.60 12.87
CA SER A 41 9.90 -7.30 13.44
C SER A 41 8.62 -6.45 13.49
N SER A 42 8.73 -5.13 13.66
CA SER A 42 7.59 -4.22 13.59
C SER A 42 7.17 -3.98 12.14
N MET A 43 8.12 -3.87 11.21
CA MET A 43 7.84 -3.76 9.78
C MET A 43 7.14 -5.01 9.24
N GLN A 44 7.59 -6.20 9.66
CA GLN A 44 6.94 -7.47 9.34
C GLN A 44 5.51 -7.56 9.89
N ARG A 45 5.27 -7.09 11.12
CA ARG A 45 3.92 -7.07 11.71
C ARG A 45 2.98 -6.11 11.00
N LEU A 46 3.46 -4.93 10.61
CA LEU A 46 2.72 -3.99 9.77
C LEU A 46 2.36 -4.62 8.43
N GLY A 47 3.33 -5.22 7.75
CA GLY A 47 3.11 -5.93 6.49
C GLY A 47 2.11 -7.09 6.64
N ALA A 48 2.24 -7.90 7.69
CA ALA A 48 1.33 -9.01 7.96
C ALA A 48 -0.10 -8.52 8.23
N ALA A 49 -0.27 -7.44 9.01
CA ALA A 49 -1.58 -6.84 9.26
C ALA A 49 -2.23 -6.33 7.97
N LEU A 50 -1.46 -5.67 7.09
CA LEU A 50 -1.92 -5.22 5.78
C LEU A 50 -2.37 -6.39 4.88
N VAL A 51 -1.56 -7.45 4.81
CA VAL A 51 -1.89 -8.65 4.04
C VAL A 51 -3.14 -9.33 4.57
N LEU A 52 -3.25 -9.50 5.89
CA LEU A 52 -4.42 -10.14 6.51
C LEU A 52 -5.69 -9.29 6.33
N ALA A 53 -5.60 -7.97 6.47
CA ALA A 53 -6.72 -7.08 6.22
C ALA A 53 -7.17 -7.13 4.76
N GLY A 54 -6.21 -7.09 3.81
CA GLY A 54 -6.50 -7.23 2.38
C GLY A 54 -7.13 -8.58 2.05
N ALA A 55 -6.60 -9.67 2.60
CA ALA A 55 -7.16 -11.01 2.44
C ALA A 55 -8.57 -11.11 3.02
N ALA A 56 -8.82 -10.53 4.19
CA ALA A 56 -10.15 -10.52 4.80
C ALA A 56 -11.15 -9.75 3.93
N ILE A 57 -10.78 -8.57 3.41
CA ILE A 57 -11.63 -7.80 2.49
C ILE A 57 -11.93 -8.63 1.22
N LEU A 58 -10.91 -9.25 0.63
CA LEU A 58 -11.11 -10.10 -0.55
C LEU A 58 -12.03 -11.28 -0.26
N ILE A 59 -11.87 -11.97 0.88
CA ILE A 59 -12.71 -13.12 1.25
C ILE A 59 -14.15 -12.71 1.54
N ILE A 60 -14.38 -11.52 2.12
CA ILE A 60 -15.73 -11.06 2.51
C ILE A 60 -16.51 -10.47 1.32
N PHE A 61 -15.83 -9.76 0.41
CA PHE A 61 -16.47 -8.99 -0.66
C PHE A 61 -16.30 -9.61 -2.07
N SER A 62 -15.53 -10.69 -2.23
CA SER A 62 -15.47 -11.49 -3.47
C SER A 62 -16.43 -12.66 -3.42
#